data_AF-A0A4Q3ESK8-F1
#
_entry.id   AF-A0A4Q3ESK8-F1
#
_cell.length_a   1.000
_cell.length_b   1.000
_cell.length_c   1.000
_cell.angle_alpha   90.00
_cell.angle_beta   90.00
_cell.angle_gamma   90.00
#
_symmetry.space_group_name_H-M   'P 1'
#
loop_
_entity.id
_entity.type
_entity.pdbx_description
1 polymer ?
#
loop_
_entity_poly.entity_id
_entity_poly.type
_entity_poly.pdbx_seq_one_letter_code
_entity_poly.pdbx_strand_id
1 'polypeptide(L)'
;MRKLGEWGIPFSMVFTKSDKSTQRDAHKNAKFFIEAMKKEWEFIPRSFISSAVKFNGRKEILAYIEEMNAIYKEETENPQPE
;
A
#
# COMPACT_ATOMS: atom_id res chain seq x y z
N MET A 1 -9.78 -3.85 8.44
CA MET A 1 -8.37 -4.26 8.33
C MET A 1 -7.97 -5.23 9.43
N ARG A 2 -8.49 -5.12 10.66
CA ARG A 2 -8.06 -5.93 11.82
C ARG A 2 -7.92 -7.44 11.52
N LYS A 3 -8.90 -8.02 10.82
CA LYS A 3 -8.86 -9.43 10.39
C LYS A 3 -7.66 -9.80 9.50
N LEU A 4 -7.19 -8.90 8.63
CA LEU A 4 -6.02 -9.17 7.80
C LEU A 4 -4.74 -9.25 8.65
N GLY A 5 -4.65 -8.41 9.67
CA GLY A 5 -3.56 -8.45 10.65
C GLY A 5 -3.64 -9.70 11.53
N GLU A 6 -4.84 -10.04 12.02
CA GLU A 6 -5.08 -11.28 12.77
C GLU A 6 -4.72 -12.54 11.96
N TRP A 7 -4.89 -12.50 10.64
CA TRP A 7 -4.54 -13.60 9.74
C TRP A 7 -3.08 -13.57 9.25
N GLY A 8 -2.29 -12.56 9.63
CA GLY A 8 -0.91 -12.41 9.18
C GLY A 8 -0.77 -12.17 7.68
N ILE A 9 -1.81 -11.69 7.00
CA ILE A 9 -1.77 -11.46 5.55
C ILE A 9 -1.17 -10.07 5.29
N PRO A 10 -0.01 -9.97 4.62
CA PRO A 10 0.55 -8.68 4.24
C PRO A 10 -0.34 -8.02 3.19
N PHE A 11 -0.57 -6.71 3.33
CA PHE A 11 -1.35 -5.94 2.38
C PHE A 11 -0.81 -4.52 2.24
N SER A 12 -1.18 -3.86 1.14
CA SER A 12 -0.94 -2.44 0.90
C SER A 12 -2.25 -1.70 0.71
N MET A 13 -2.25 -0.39 0.96
CA MET A 13 -3.44 0.45 0.83
C MET A 13 -3.37 1.37 -0.39
N VAL A 14 -4.48 1.53 -1.11
CA VAL A 14 -4.57 2.48 -2.23
C VAL A 14 -5.76 3.41 -2.01
N PHE A 15 -5.48 4.68 -1.74
CA PHE A 15 -6.48 5.75 -1.69
C PHE A 15 -6.81 6.20 -3.12
N THR A 16 -7.91 5.69 -3.65
CA THR A 16 -8.32 5.90 -5.06
C THR A 16 -9.08 7.21 -5.27
N LYS A 17 -9.38 7.53 -6.54
CA LYS A 17 -10.22 8.66 -6.98
C LYS A 17 -9.71 10.03 -6.52
N SER A 18 -8.40 10.20 -6.43
CA SER A 18 -7.78 11.46 -6.03
C SER A 18 -8.10 12.65 -6.95
N ASP A 19 -8.61 12.41 -8.16
CA ASP A 19 -9.15 13.43 -9.07
C ASP A 19 -10.39 14.16 -8.54
N LYS A 20 -11.09 13.60 -7.54
CA LYS A 20 -12.27 14.20 -6.91
C LYS A 20 -11.94 15.17 -5.78
N SER A 21 -10.67 15.35 -5.47
CA SER A 21 -10.18 16.18 -4.36
C SER A 21 -8.96 16.97 -4.81
N THR A 22 -8.65 18.06 -4.11
CA THR A 22 -7.35 18.70 -4.30
C THR A 22 -6.24 17.75 -3.84
N GLN A 23 -5.02 17.90 -4.36
CA GLN A 23 -3.87 17.12 -3.90
C GLN A 23 -3.70 17.26 -2.38
N ARG A 24 -3.81 18.49 -1.87
CA ARG A 24 -3.73 18.78 -0.43
C ARG A 24 -4.75 17.98 0.39
N ASP A 25 -6.00 17.94 -0.06
CA ASP A 25 -7.07 17.23 0.66
C ASP A 25 -6.90 15.71 0.58
N ALA A 26 -6.51 15.17 -0.57
CA ALA A 26 -6.22 13.76 -0.73
C ALA A 26 -5.13 13.31 0.26
N HIS A 27 -4.02 14.05 0.33
CA HIS A 27 -2.93 13.79 1.26
C HIS A 27 -3.35 13.98 2.72
N LYS A 28 -4.13 15.02 3.04
CA LYS A 28 -4.66 15.25 4.39
C LYS A 28 -5.54 14.09 4.85
N ASN A 29 -6.45 13.64 4.00
CA ASN A 29 -7.38 12.55 4.33
C ASN A 29 -6.65 11.21 4.47
N ALA A 30 -5.71 10.91 3.58
CA ALA A 30 -4.86 9.73 3.69
C ALA A 30 -4.06 9.74 5.00
N LYS A 31 -3.46 10.88 5.35
CA LYS A 31 -2.73 11.05 6.62
C LYS A 31 -3.63 10.83 7.83
N PHE A 32 -4.81 11.44 7.84
CA PHE A 32 -5.77 11.28 8.93
C PHE A 32 -6.20 9.82 9.11
N PHE A 33 -6.43 9.10 7.99
CA PHE A 33 -6.76 7.69 8.03
C PHE A 33 -5.62 6.84 8.61
N ILE A 34 -4.38 7.11 8.20
CA ILE A 34 -3.19 6.44 8.73
C ILE A 34 -2.99 6.73 10.22
N GLU A 35 -3.19 7.98 10.66
CA GLU A 35 -3.10 8.35 12.07
C GLU A 35 -4.15 7.66 12.94
N ALA A 36 -5.37 7.50 12.43
CA ALA A 36 -6.39 6.71 13.10
C ALA A 36 -5.99 5.22 13.19
N MET A 37 -5.41 4.66 12.13
CA MET A 37 -4.95 3.27 12.10
C MET A 37 -3.82 2.99 13.09
N LYS A 38 -2.88 3.93 13.28
CA LYS A 38 -1.77 3.81 14.23
C LYS A 38 -2.22 3.57 15.68
N LYS A 39 -3.48 3.83 16.01
CA LYS A 39 -4.03 3.56 17.34
C LYS A 39 -4.22 2.06 17.60
N GLU A 40 -4.40 1.27 16.55
CA GLU A 40 -4.69 -0.16 16.63
C GLU A 40 -3.59 -1.02 15.96
N TRP A 41 -2.67 -0.40 15.21
CA TRP A 41 -1.66 -1.09 14.41
C TRP A 41 -0.26 -0.59 14.75
N GLU A 42 0.62 -1.52 15.13
CA GLU A 42 2.03 -1.24 15.40
C GLU A 42 2.80 -0.95 14.10
N PHE A 43 2.55 -1.74 13.06
CA PHE A 43 3.12 -1.55 11.73
C PHE A 43 2.07 -1.01 10.76
N ILE A 44 2.41 0.06 10.05
CA ILE A 44 1.53 0.65 9.04
C ILE A 44 1.91 0.10 7.66
N PRO A 45 0.96 -0.54 6.96
CA PRO A 45 1.22 -1.04 5.62
C PRO A 45 1.49 0.13 4.66
N ARG A 46 2.31 -0.14 3.62
CA ARG A 46 2.60 0.83 2.57
C ARG A 46 1.29 1.33 1.93
N SER A 47 1.22 2.63 1.67
CA SER A 47 0.04 3.27 1.12
C SER A 47 0.34 4.13 -0.11
N PHE A 48 -0.59 4.16 -1.06
CA PHE A 48 -0.52 4.93 -2.29
C PHE A 48 -1.75 5.82 -2.45
N ILE A 49 -1.62 6.91 -3.21
CA ILE A 49 -2.75 7.72 -3.68
C ILE A 49 -2.81 7.57 -5.20
N SER A 50 -4.01 7.31 -5.75
CA SER A 50 -4.19 7.06 -7.17
C SER A 50 -5.52 7.60 -7.73
N SER A 51 -5.62 7.60 -9.05
CA SER A 51 -6.75 8.04 -9.87
C SER A 51 -6.64 7.31 -11.19
N ALA A 52 -7.61 6.45 -11.45
CA ALA A 52 -7.71 5.77 -12.74
C ALA A 52 -7.94 6.76 -13.90
N VAL A 53 -8.60 7.90 -13.62
CA VAL A 53 -8.94 8.91 -14.63
C VAL A 53 -7.71 9.75 -15.02
N LYS A 54 -6.88 10.10 -14.03
CA LYS A 54 -5.68 10.94 -14.24
C LYS A 54 -4.41 10.12 -14.38
N PHE A 55 -4.50 8.79 -14.28
CA PHE A 55 -3.38 7.84 -14.30
C PHE A 55 -2.28 8.15 -13.27
N ASN A 56 -2.59 8.90 -12.20
CA ASN A 56 -1.63 9.19 -11.13
C ASN A 56 -1.49 7.97 -10.20
N GLY A 57 -0.32 7.83 -9.57
CA GLY A 57 0.00 6.69 -8.71
C GLY A 57 0.27 5.38 -9.47
N ARG A 58 0.01 5.33 -10.79
CA ARG A 58 0.19 4.11 -11.60
C ARG A 58 1.64 3.65 -11.60
N LYS A 59 2.59 4.55 -11.82
CA LYS A 59 4.01 4.20 -11.92
C LYS A 59 4.53 3.67 -10.58
N GLU A 60 4.17 4.35 -9.50
CA GLU A 60 4.56 4.00 -8.14
C GLU A 60 3.99 2.64 -7.71
N ILE A 61 2.72 2.37 -8.03
CA ILE A 61 2.09 1.08 -7.73
C ILE A 61 2.72 -0.04 -8.57
N LEU A 62 2.93 0.17 -9.87
CA LEU A 62 3.53 -0.84 -10.73
C LEU A 62 4.98 -1.15 -10.35
N ALA A 63 5.78 -0.14 -10.04
CA ALA A 63 7.15 -0.32 -9.56
C ALA A 63 7.18 -1.11 -8.25
N TYR A 64 6.24 -0.86 -7.34
CA TYR A 64 6.14 -1.64 -6.10
C TYR A 64 5.73 -3.10 -6.37
N ILE A 65 4.78 -3.35 -7.28
CA ILE A 65 4.42 -4.72 -7.66
C ILE A 65 5.62 -5.44 -8.28
N GLU A 66 6.41 -4.76 -9.11
CA GLU A 66 7.62 -5.30 -9.69
C GLU A 66 8.67 -5.67 -8.62
N GLU A 67 8.90 -4.79 -7.64
CA GLU A 67 9.74 -5.06 -6.46
C GLU A 67 9.28 -6.32 -5.71
N MET A 68 7.97 -6.43 -5.44
CA MET A 68 7.42 -7.60 -4.72
C MET A 68 7.56 -8.89 -5.51
N ASN A 69 7.37 -8.83 -6.84
CA ASN A 69 7.55 -9.99 -7.71
C ASN A 69 9.02 -10.41 -7.79
N ALA A 70 9.97 -9.46 -7.72
CA ALA A 70 11.40 -9.77 -7.69
C ALA A 70 11.78 -10.51 -6.41
N ILE A 71 11.36 -9.99 -5.25
CA ILE A 71 11.57 -10.64 -3.94
C ILE A 71 10.98 -12.05 -3.95
N TYR A 72 9.73 -12.20 -4.41
CA TYR A 72 9.09 -13.50 -4.49
C TYR A 72 9.88 -14.49 -5.37
N LYS A 73 10.39 -14.04 -6.52
CA LYS A 73 11.22 -14.89 -7.39
C LYS A 73 12.50 -15.33 -6.69
N GLU A 74 13.22 -14.41 -6.05
CA GLU A 74 14.45 -14.71 -5.31
C GLU A 74 14.20 -15.76 -4.22
N GLU A 75 13.11 -15.63 -3.45
CA GLU A 75 12.73 -16.59 -2.41
C GLU A 75 12.41 -17.98 -3.00
N THR A 76 11.78 -18.04 -4.18
CA THR A 76 11.44 -19.31 -4.83
C THR A 76 12.62 -19.97 -5.56
N GLU A 77 13.59 -19.19 -6.04
CA GLU A 77 14.73 -19.68 -6.81
C GLU A 77 15.94 -20.02 -5.91
N ASN A 78 16.04 -19.40 -4.73
CA ASN A 78 17.05 -19.69 -3.71
C ASN A 78 16.38 -19.95 -2.34
N PRO A 79 15.78 -21.14 -2.13
CA PRO A 79 15.23 -21.48 -0.83
C PRO A 79 16.39 -21.54 0.18
N GLN A 80 16.34 -20.65 1.17
CA GLN A 80 17.31 -20.61 2.26
C GLN A 80 17.30 -21.98 2.97
N PRO A 81 18.46 -22.62 3.22
CA PRO A 81 18.47 -23.86 3.97
C PRO A 81 17.94 -23.59 5.38
N GLU A 82 17.00 -24.46 5.79
CA GLU A 82 16.29 -24.44 7.06
C GLU A 82 17.22 -24.37 8.28
#